data_AF-A0A7V7F0V8-F1
#
_entry.id   AF-A0A7V7F0V8-F1
#
_cell.length_a   1.000
_cell.length_b   1.000
_cell.length_c   1.000
_cell.angle_alpha   90.00
_cell.angle_beta   90.00
_cell.angle_gamma   90.00
#
_symmetry.space_group_name_H-M   'P 1'
#
loop_
_entity.id
_entity.type
_entity.pdbx_description
1 polymer ?
#
loop_
_entity_poly.entity_id
_entity_poly.type
_entity_poly.pdbx_seq_one_letter_code
_entity_poly.pdbx_strand_id
1 'polypeptide(L)'
;MLRNLAIVGLAFAAIHLIGTGSAEVYDPLAAYVKANGLFLIFSAFLGVGFMAAASMLFANTGLYNLLFALARVVYDIAQFAICAAFFAALILWYDLGINFWVELGAPLGVGMFIMLFGGAFSLRLYDFNYPIKETLVQHCMLPVISLVIMAIGNMIS
;
A
#
# COMPACT_ATOMS: atom_id res chain seq x y z
N MET A 1 -10.25 0.89 -5.76
CA MET A 1 -8.78 1.02 -5.86
C MET A 1 -8.25 2.23 -5.09
N LEU A 2 -8.51 3.48 -5.54
CA LEU A 2 -8.07 4.72 -4.85
C LEU A 2 -8.56 4.86 -3.40
N ARG A 3 -9.77 4.38 -3.10
CA ARG A 3 -10.36 4.44 -1.76
C ARG A 3 -9.51 3.73 -0.68
N ASN A 4 -8.82 2.64 -1.02
CA ASN A 4 -8.03 1.86 -0.07
C ASN A 4 -6.73 2.57 0.30
N LEU A 5 -6.13 3.25 -0.69
CA LEU A 5 -4.91 4.05 -0.56
C LEU A 5 -5.18 5.35 0.19
N ALA A 6 -6.32 5.99 -0.09
CA ALA A 6 -6.79 7.16 0.63
C ALA A 6 -7.02 6.86 2.12
N ILE A 7 -7.59 5.71 2.48
CA ILE A 7 -7.88 5.37 3.88
C ILE A 7 -6.60 5.23 4.72
N VAL A 8 -5.53 4.64 4.18
CA VAL A 8 -4.26 4.48 4.91
C VAL A 8 -3.47 5.78 4.94
N GLY A 9 -3.45 6.54 3.83
CA GLY A 9 -2.86 7.88 3.82
C GLY A 9 -3.59 8.86 4.75
N LEU A 10 -4.92 8.80 4.81
CA LEU A 10 -5.74 9.62 5.70
C LEU A 10 -5.62 9.18 7.15
N ALA A 11 -5.49 7.88 7.45
CA ALA A 11 -5.23 7.42 8.81
C ALA A 11 -3.88 7.94 9.33
N PHE A 12 -2.82 7.88 8.52
CA PHE A 12 -1.53 8.47 8.86
C PHE A 12 -1.60 10.00 9.02
N ALA A 13 -2.26 10.69 8.09
CA ALA A 13 -2.46 12.14 8.16
C ALA A 13 -3.30 12.56 9.39
N ALA A 14 -4.32 11.79 9.77
CA ALA A 14 -5.14 12.06 10.94
C ALA A 14 -4.30 11.95 12.23
N ILE A 15 -3.55 10.86 12.38
CA ILE A 15 -2.70 10.61 13.56
C ILE A 15 -1.60 11.69 13.69
N HIS A 16 -0.98 12.11 12.58
CA HIS A 16 0.26 12.90 12.66
C HIS A 16 0.14 14.38 12.24
N LEU A 17 -0.82 14.74 11.38
CA LEU A 17 -1.01 16.12 10.91
C LEU A 17 -2.18 16.84 11.59
N ILE A 18 -3.18 16.08 12.06
CA ILE A 18 -4.42 16.63 12.64
C ILE A 18 -4.43 16.51 14.18
N GLY A 19 -3.63 15.60 14.75
CA GLY A 19 -3.49 15.44 16.20
C GLY A 19 -4.63 14.67 16.86
N THR A 20 -5.38 13.88 16.10
CA THR A 20 -6.36 12.92 16.66
C THR A 20 -5.64 11.78 17.38
N GLY A 21 -6.22 11.29 18.49
CA GLY A 21 -5.62 10.22 19.28
C GLY A 21 -5.54 8.91 18.49
N SER A 22 -4.47 8.12 18.71
CA SER A 22 -4.24 6.89 17.94
C SER A 22 -5.38 5.87 18.07
N ALA A 23 -6.03 5.78 19.23
CA ALA A 23 -7.19 4.90 19.45
C ALA A 23 -8.41 5.32 18.60
N GLU A 24 -8.66 6.62 18.47
CA GLU A 24 -9.78 7.16 17.69
C GLU A 24 -9.63 6.91 16.19
N VAL A 25 -8.38 6.73 15.72
CA VAL A 25 -8.09 6.37 14.33
C VAL A 25 -8.04 4.85 14.14
N TYR A 26 -7.55 4.11 15.15
CA TYR A 26 -7.40 2.67 15.08
C TYR A 26 -8.74 1.94 15.00
N ASP A 27 -9.69 2.22 15.89
CA ASP A 27 -10.93 1.46 15.99
C ASP A 27 -11.78 1.51 14.71
N PRO A 28 -12.02 2.69 14.09
CA PRO A 28 -12.76 2.76 12.83
C PRO A 28 -12.01 2.09 11.68
N LEU A 29 -10.67 2.21 11.64
CA LEU A 29 -9.84 1.58 10.63
C LEU A 29 -9.91 0.05 10.75
N ALA A 30 -9.78 -0.47 11.96
CA ALA A 30 -9.88 -1.90 12.27
C ALA A 30 -11.25 -2.45 11.89
N ALA A 31 -12.33 -1.76 12.26
CA ALA A 31 -13.69 -2.15 11.92
C ALA A 31 -13.90 -2.18 10.39
N TYR A 32 -13.42 -1.15 9.68
CA TYR A 32 -13.54 -1.09 8.23
C TYR A 32 -12.76 -2.21 7.54
N VAL A 33 -11.52 -2.47 7.95
CA VAL A 33 -10.67 -3.51 7.37
C VAL A 33 -11.24 -4.90 7.64
N LYS A 34 -11.74 -5.16 8.86
CA LYS A 34 -12.40 -6.43 9.18
C LYS A 34 -13.66 -6.65 8.33
N ALA A 35 -14.45 -5.60 8.12
CA ALA A 35 -15.67 -5.68 7.31
C ALA A 35 -15.41 -5.81 5.80
N ASN A 36 -14.30 -5.25 5.29
CA ASN A 36 -14.06 -5.12 3.85
C ASN A 36 -12.81 -5.84 3.34
N GLY A 37 -12.06 -6.56 4.18
CA GLY A 37 -10.71 -7.06 3.87
C GLY A 37 -10.59 -7.83 2.56
N LEU A 38 -11.51 -8.77 2.31
CA LEU A 38 -11.56 -9.51 1.03
C LEU A 38 -11.86 -8.62 -0.17
N PHE A 39 -12.78 -7.67 -0.01
CA PHE A 39 -13.09 -6.70 -1.04
C PHE A 39 -11.89 -5.79 -1.34
N LEU A 40 -11.10 -5.41 -0.33
CA LEU A 40 -9.87 -4.62 -0.52
C LEU A 40 -8.88 -5.36 -1.42
N ILE A 41 -8.63 -6.64 -1.13
CA ILE A 41 -7.74 -7.49 -1.92
C ILE A 41 -8.28 -7.69 -3.34
N PHE A 42 -9.55 -8.06 -3.48
CA PHE A 42 -10.17 -8.33 -4.78
C PHE A 42 -10.20 -7.08 -5.67
N SER A 43 -10.49 -5.92 -5.09
CA SER A 43 -10.46 -4.64 -5.80
C SER A 43 -9.07 -4.24 -6.28
N ALA A 44 -8.01 -4.67 -5.58
CA ALA A 44 -6.63 -4.48 -6.01
C ALA A 44 -6.29 -5.37 -7.22
N PHE A 45 -6.66 -6.66 -7.15
CA PHE A 45 -6.51 -7.59 -8.28
C PHE A 45 -7.25 -7.12 -9.52
N LEU A 46 -8.52 -6.72 -9.38
CA LEU A 46 -9.31 -6.20 -10.48
C LEU A 46 -8.71 -4.93 -11.08
N GLY A 47 -8.19 -4.03 -10.23
CA GLY A 47 -7.56 -2.79 -10.68
C GLY A 47 -6.32 -3.05 -11.54
N VAL A 48 -5.45 -3.95 -11.08
CA VAL A 48 -4.25 -4.37 -11.85
C VAL A 48 -4.64 -5.11 -13.13
N GLY A 49 -5.61 -6.02 -13.05
CA GLY A 49 -6.11 -6.75 -14.23
C GLY A 49 -6.73 -5.83 -15.27
N PHE A 50 -7.50 -4.84 -14.85
CA PHE A 50 -8.06 -3.80 -15.73
C PHE A 50 -6.95 -2.99 -16.39
N MET A 51 -5.93 -2.58 -15.63
CA MET A 51 -4.79 -1.88 -16.21
C MET A 51 -4.06 -2.72 -17.25
N ALA A 52 -3.80 -3.99 -16.96
CA ALA A 52 -3.17 -4.90 -17.93
C ALA A 52 -4.01 -5.09 -19.19
N ALA A 53 -5.33 -5.26 -19.05
CA ALA A 53 -6.25 -5.37 -20.18
C ALA A 53 -6.32 -4.08 -21.00
N ALA A 54 -6.41 -2.91 -20.36
CA ALA A 54 -6.37 -1.61 -21.02
C ALA A 54 -5.04 -1.42 -21.77
N SER A 55 -3.92 -1.84 -21.17
CA SER A 55 -2.59 -1.82 -21.78
C SER A 55 -2.55 -2.58 -23.10
N MET A 56 -3.16 -3.76 -23.15
CA MET A 56 -3.23 -4.59 -24.36
C MET A 56 -4.18 -4.00 -25.41
N LEU A 57 -5.34 -3.48 -25.01
CA LEU A 57 -6.33 -2.90 -25.92
C LEU A 57 -5.82 -1.63 -26.62
N PHE A 58 -5.05 -0.81 -25.91
CA PHE A 58 -4.58 0.47 -26.42
C PHE A 58 -3.15 0.43 -26.97
N ALA A 59 -2.47 -0.72 -26.94
CA ALA A 59 -1.11 -0.91 -27.46
C ALA A 59 -0.92 -0.38 -28.89
N ASN A 60 -1.96 -0.47 -29.73
CA ASN A 60 -1.92 -0.06 -31.13
C ASN A 60 -2.56 1.32 -31.42
N THR A 61 -2.99 2.05 -30.39
CA THR A 61 -3.80 3.29 -30.55
C THR A 61 -3.02 4.58 -30.27
N GLY A 62 -1.71 4.50 -30.03
CA GLY A 62 -0.88 5.68 -29.71
C GLY A 62 -1.14 6.29 -28.32
N LEU A 63 -2.09 5.76 -27.54
CA LEU A 63 -2.40 6.16 -26.16
C LEU A 63 -1.37 5.66 -25.12
N TYR A 64 -0.20 5.25 -25.59
CA TYR A 64 0.88 4.69 -24.80
C TYR A 64 1.31 5.60 -23.64
N ASN A 65 1.47 6.90 -23.93
CA ASN A 65 1.90 7.89 -22.94
C ASN A 65 0.89 8.04 -21.79
N LEU A 66 -0.41 7.93 -22.09
CA LEU A 66 -1.45 8.05 -21.07
C LEU A 66 -1.46 6.84 -20.13
N LEU A 67 -1.33 5.63 -20.69
CA LEU A 67 -1.30 4.40 -19.90
C LEU A 67 -0.01 4.27 -19.09
N PHE A 68 1.13 4.69 -19.64
CA PHE A 68 2.38 4.78 -18.91
C PHE A 68 2.25 5.74 -17.72
N ALA A 69 1.70 6.94 -17.95
CA ALA A 69 1.46 7.91 -16.88
C ALA A 69 0.52 7.35 -15.80
N LEU A 70 -0.55 6.65 -16.19
CA LEU A 70 -1.47 6.02 -15.25
C LEU A 70 -0.78 4.91 -14.44
N ALA A 71 0.03 4.06 -15.09
CA ALA A 71 0.81 3.03 -14.41
C ALA A 71 1.80 3.62 -13.42
N ARG A 72 2.42 4.74 -13.78
CA ARG A 72 3.32 5.48 -12.91
C ARG A 72 2.60 6.03 -11.69
N VAL A 73 1.45 6.68 -11.88
CA VAL A 73 0.63 7.22 -10.78
C VAL A 73 0.19 6.12 -9.83
N VAL A 74 -0.29 4.99 -10.35
CA VAL A 74 -0.71 3.85 -9.50
C VAL A 74 0.46 3.28 -8.71
N TYR A 75 1.64 3.19 -9.35
CA TYR A 75 2.86 2.75 -8.71
C TYR A 75 3.30 3.69 -7.58
N ASP A 76 3.39 4.99 -7.85
CA ASP A 76 3.85 6.00 -6.89
C ASP A 76 2.86 6.12 -5.71
N ILE A 77 1.55 6.03 -5.96
CA ILE A 77 0.54 6.01 -4.88
C ILE A 77 0.67 4.74 -4.03
N ALA A 78 0.91 3.57 -4.64
CA ALA A 78 1.10 2.33 -3.89
C ALA A 78 2.35 2.39 -3.00
N GLN A 79 3.45 2.96 -3.50
CA GLN A 79 4.64 3.21 -2.69
C GLN A 79 4.34 4.12 -1.50
N PHE A 80 3.69 5.27 -1.75
CA PHE A 80 3.33 6.21 -0.70
C PHE A 80 2.48 5.55 0.38
N ALA A 81 1.48 4.75 -0.01
CA ALA A 81 0.60 4.08 0.95
C ALA A 81 1.33 3.01 1.80
N ILE A 82 2.28 2.27 1.21
CA ILE A 82 3.11 1.31 1.96
C ILE A 82 3.99 2.03 2.98
N CYS A 83 4.60 3.16 2.58
CA CYS A 83 5.39 4.00 3.48
C CYS A 83 4.52 4.58 4.61
N ALA A 84 3.33 5.10 4.29
CA ALA A 84 2.39 5.61 5.28
C ALA A 84 1.93 4.51 6.25
N ALA A 85 1.63 3.30 5.75
CA ALA A 85 1.28 2.14 6.57
C ALA A 85 2.41 1.74 7.53
N PHE A 86 3.66 1.78 7.06
CA PHE A 86 4.84 1.52 7.88
C PHE A 86 4.94 2.50 9.07
N PHE A 87 4.82 3.80 8.82
CA PHE A 87 4.87 4.79 9.90
C PHE A 87 3.66 4.66 10.83
N ALA A 88 2.45 4.49 10.29
CA ALA A 88 1.26 4.27 11.09
C ALA A 88 1.40 3.06 12.02
N ALA A 89 1.96 1.94 11.53
CA ALA A 89 2.20 0.75 12.32
C ALA A 89 3.15 1.00 13.50
N LEU A 90 4.24 1.74 13.28
CA LEU A 90 5.19 2.08 14.35
C LEU A 90 4.57 3.02 15.39
N ILE A 91 3.79 4.01 14.95
CA ILE A 91 3.10 4.94 15.86
C ILE A 91 2.07 4.21 16.71
N LEU A 92 1.24 3.36 16.09
CA LEU A 92 0.23 2.58 16.80
C LEU A 92 0.85 1.60 17.80
N TRP A 93 2.01 1.02 17.47
CA TRP A 93 2.73 0.20 18.42
C TRP A 93 3.29 1.01 19.58
N TYR A 94 3.87 2.19 19.33
CA TYR A 94 4.42 3.03 20.40
C TYR A 94 3.33 3.57 21.34
N ASP A 95 2.19 4.00 20.80
CA ASP A 95 1.13 4.66 21.57
C ASP A 95 0.15 3.66 22.21
N LEU A 96 -0.19 2.58 21.51
CA LEU A 96 -1.20 1.61 21.96
C LEU A 96 -0.65 0.22 22.27
N GLY A 97 0.62 -0.06 21.94
CA GLY A 97 1.19 -1.42 22.05
C GLY A 97 0.67 -2.39 20.97
N ILE A 98 -0.06 -1.90 19.96
CA ILE A 98 -0.75 -2.72 18.97
C ILE A 98 0.15 -2.98 17.76
N ASN A 99 0.24 -4.25 17.35
CA ASN A 99 0.94 -4.61 16.11
C ASN A 99 -0.03 -4.59 14.92
N PHE A 100 -0.11 -3.43 14.28
CA PHE A 100 -0.96 -3.20 13.11
C PHE A 100 -0.74 -4.22 11.98
N TRP A 101 0.51 -4.62 11.72
CA TRP A 101 0.84 -5.57 10.65
C TRP A 101 0.28 -6.96 10.92
N VAL A 102 0.28 -7.39 12.18
CA VAL A 102 -0.26 -8.70 12.58
C VAL A 102 -1.79 -8.68 12.59
N GLU A 103 -2.41 -7.62 13.09
CA GLU A 103 -3.86 -7.57 13.27
C GLU A 103 -4.64 -7.23 12.00
N LEU A 104 -4.12 -6.29 11.19
CA LEU A 104 -4.83 -5.72 10.04
C LEU A 104 -3.97 -5.67 8.76
N GLY A 105 -2.67 -5.94 8.90
CA GLY A 105 -1.69 -5.80 7.82
C GLY A 105 -1.86 -6.79 6.68
N ALA A 106 -2.45 -7.97 6.91
CA ALA A 106 -2.68 -8.94 5.84
C ALA A 106 -3.63 -8.38 4.75
N PRO A 107 -4.88 -7.99 5.02
CA PRO A 107 -5.78 -7.48 4.00
C PRO A 107 -5.35 -6.13 3.38
N LEU A 108 -4.78 -5.22 4.18
CA LEU A 108 -4.30 -3.93 3.67
C LEU A 108 -2.98 -4.06 2.91
N GLY A 109 -2.00 -4.73 3.51
CA GLY A 109 -0.67 -4.91 2.93
C GLY A 109 -0.72 -5.73 1.65
N VAL A 110 -1.44 -6.86 1.62
CA VAL A 110 -1.59 -7.66 0.39
C VAL A 110 -2.19 -6.83 -0.74
N GLY A 111 -3.26 -6.07 -0.47
CA GLY A 111 -3.88 -5.19 -1.47
C GLY A 111 -2.91 -4.13 -2.01
N MET A 112 -2.12 -3.50 -1.14
CA MET A 112 -1.11 -2.52 -1.56
C MET A 112 0.02 -3.14 -2.36
N PHE A 113 0.52 -4.31 -1.94
CA PHE A 113 1.56 -5.03 -2.67
C PHE A 113 1.07 -5.45 -4.05
N ILE A 114 -0.13 -5.99 -4.18
CA ILE A 114 -0.72 -6.32 -5.49
C ILE A 114 -0.67 -5.10 -6.43
N MET A 115 -1.06 -3.92 -5.94
CA MET A 115 -1.00 -2.69 -6.73
C MET A 115 0.43 -2.27 -7.07
N LEU A 116 1.35 -2.37 -6.12
CA LEU A 116 2.77 -2.06 -6.33
C LEU A 116 3.38 -2.98 -7.41
N PHE A 117 3.18 -4.28 -7.29
CA PHE A 117 3.65 -5.27 -8.28
C PHE A 117 2.98 -5.07 -9.63
N GLY A 118 1.66 -4.82 -9.65
CA GLY A 118 0.92 -4.56 -10.88
C GLY A 118 1.35 -3.28 -11.61
N GLY A 119 1.57 -2.20 -10.85
CA GLY A 119 2.12 -0.94 -11.38
C GLY A 119 3.54 -1.13 -11.90
N ALA A 120 4.42 -1.79 -11.14
CA ALA A 120 5.79 -2.08 -11.57
C ALA A 120 5.83 -2.94 -12.84
N PHE A 121 5.03 -4.00 -12.88
CA PHE A 121 4.92 -4.86 -14.06
C PHE A 121 4.43 -4.09 -15.28
N SER A 122 3.40 -3.25 -15.12
CA SER A 122 2.90 -2.39 -16.19
C SER A 122 3.99 -1.43 -16.68
N LEU A 123 4.73 -0.80 -15.77
CA LEU A 123 5.88 0.04 -16.12
C LEU A 123 6.97 -0.75 -16.86
N ARG A 124 7.21 -2.02 -16.53
CA ARG A 124 8.18 -2.87 -17.27
C ARG A 124 7.76 -3.12 -18.71
N LEU A 125 6.46 -3.35 -18.93
CA LEU A 125 5.91 -3.59 -20.25
C LEU A 125 6.08 -2.36 -21.15
N TYR A 126 6.09 -1.17 -20.54
CA TYR A 126 6.27 0.09 -21.24
C TYR A 126 7.73 0.60 -21.28
N ASP A 127 8.54 0.21 -20.31
CA ASP A 127 9.95 0.54 -20.24
C ASP A 127 10.74 -0.69 -19.77
N PHE A 128 11.31 -1.39 -20.75
CA PHE A 128 12.15 -2.57 -20.51
C PHE A 128 13.46 -2.25 -19.79
N ASN A 129 13.78 -1.00 -19.49
CA ASN A 129 14.92 -0.63 -18.64
C ASN A 129 14.51 -0.24 -17.22
N TYR A 130 13.22 -0.21 -16.89
CA TYR A 130 12.76 0.19 -15.56
C TYR A 130 13.32 -0.72 -14.43
N PRO A 131 14.03 -0.20 -13.41
CA PRO A 131 14.78 -0.99 -12.42
C PRO A 131 13.90 -1.58 -11.32
N ILE A 132 12.97 -2.45 -11.71
CA ILE A 132 11.90 -2.98 -10.85
C ILE A 132 12.41 -3.72 -9.62
N LYS A 133 13.48 -4.49 -9.77
CA LYS A 133 13.96 -5.38 -8.70
C LYS A 133 14.39 -4.60 -7.47
N GLU A 134 15.24 -3.60 -7.67
CA GLU A 134 15.79 -2.79 -6.58
C GLU A 134 14.69 -2.00 -5.86
N THR A 135 13.80 -1.36 -6.63
CA THR A 135 12.73 -0.55 -6.04
C THR A 135 11.68 -1.40 -5.33
N LEU A 136 11.28 -2.55 -5.89
CA LEU A 136 10.31 -3.43 -5.22
C LEU A 136 10.89 -4.01 -3.93
N VAL A 137 12.15 -4.45 -3.93
CA VAL A 137 12.79 -4.99 -2.73
C VAL A 137 12.78 -3.96 -1.60
N GLN A 138 13.13 -2.70 -1.87
CA GLN A 138 13.11 -1.64 -0.86
C GLN A 138 11.74 -1.48 -0.19
N HIS A 139 10.65 -1.48 -0.97
CA HIS A 139 9.29 -1.29 -0.45
C HIS A 139 8.75 -2.56 0.24
N CYS A 140 9.15 -3.75 -0.21
CA CYS A 140 8.85 -5.01 0.46
C CYS A 140 9.58 -5.15 1.81
N MET A 141 10.75 -4.51 1.97
CA MET A 141 11.51 -4.55 3.22
C MET A 141 10.91 -3.66 4.31
N LEU A 142 10.11 -2.64 3.97
CA LEU A 142 9.54 -1.72 4.95
C LEU A 142 8.71 -2.44 6.03
N PRO A 143 7.70 -3.28 5.71
CA PRO A 143 6.95 -4.00 6.73
C PRO A 143 7.83 -4.91 7.60
N VAL A 144 8.83 -5.57 6.99
CA VAL A 144 9.79 -6.43 7.69
C VAL A 144 10.59 -5.63 8.71
N ILE A 145 11.11 -4.47 8.31
CA ILE A 145 11.85 -3.57 9.20
C ILE A 145 10.96 -3.13 10.37
N SER A 146 9.70 -2.73 10.13
CA SER A 146 8.82 -2.34 11.23
C SER A 146 8.52 -3.49 12.17
N LEU A 147 8.32 -4.71 11.65
CA LEU A 147 8.11 -5.90 12.48
C LEU A 147 9.33 -6.18 13.36
N VAL A 148 10.54 -6.07 12.81
CA VAL A 148 11.78 -6.24 13.56
C VAL A 148 11.92 -5.17 14.65
N ILE A 149 11.65 -3.91 14.34
CA ILE A 149 11.70 -2.81 15.32
C ILE A 149 10.73 -3.08 16.48
N MET A 150 9.48 -3.42 16.18
CA MET A 150 8.47 -3.73 17.21
C MET A 150 8.86 -4.96 18.04
N ALA A 151 9.40 -6.00 17.40
CA ALA A 151 9.85 -7.22 18.09
C ALA A 151 11.01 -6.93 19.06
N ILE A 152 12.01 -6.17 18.62
CA ILE A 152 13.14 -5.75 19.48
C ILE A 152 12.63 -4.86 20.63
N GLY A 153 11.73 -3.92 20.33
CA GLY A 153 11.13 -3.04 21.33
C GLY A 153 10.45 -3.83 22.45
N ASN A 154 9.64 -4.83 22.08
CA ASN A 154 8.96 -5.72 23.03
C ASN A 154 9.90 -6.58 23.88
N MET A 155 11.16 -6.79 23.46
CA MET A 155 12.15 -7.55 24.24
C MET A 155 12.86 -6.69 25.29
N ILE A 156 12.82 -5.36 25.15
CA ILE A 156 13.56 -4.41 25.98
C ILE A 156 12.63 -3.69 26.97
N SER A 157 11.32 -3.60 26.66
CA SER A 157 10.26 -3.13 27.55
C SER A 157 9.86 -4.15 28.60
#